data_AF-A0A3M7E9Q0-F1
#
_entry.id   AF-A0A3M7E9Q0-F1
#
_cell.length_a   1.000
_cell.length_b   1.000
_cell.length_c   1.000
_cell.angle_alpha   90.00
_cell.angle_beta   90.00
_cell.angle_gamma   90.00
#
_symmetry.space_group_name_H-M   'P 1'
#
loop_
_entity.id
_entity.type
_entity.pdbx_description
1 polymer ?
#
loop_
_entity_poly.entity_id
_entity_poly.type
_entity_poly.pdbx_seq_one_letter_code
_entity_poly.pdbx_strand_id
1 'polypeptide(L)'
;MRPPSTPRVPGIRAPARPVRTPSSPSEYSDQWDYSVRPPPLAPEVPISPTFTSISSQSLDSSQTSYSSDPYYYPPTVAIHWSSEIFEGRHSETPFRDAYQLPFDGNQLRVRLHWRPMDSRARILIMTKGRFGEDLCYCMPIVNLKVIRNISSLQLCRARRDGTYDMWARLNFDTYERMALFYNTFVAMKHQDRREIPHENLLDHLELRCDGGEYEIFGGAIKHGELRHALRLFKDRSSGVVRLEASALRGPMRDVPLWTAFVTRYVGDPAWAFYEAGGLVSLAAVRPRPYVFLSGYEPPHRGRDEYLLDFALADDAKQFVESWTGLCRQPSPYR
;
A
#
# COMPACT_ATOMS: atom_id res chain seq x y z
N MET A 1 -75.41 -15.24 25.27
CA MET A 1 -74.53 -15.92 26.25
C MET A 1 -74.36 -17.38 25.84
N ARG A 2 -73.17 -17.96 26.10
CA ARG A 2 -72.67 -19.29 25.66
C ARG A 2 -72.44 -19.44 24.14
N PRO A 3 -71.39 -20.19 23.71
CA PRO A 3 -70.06 -20.36 24.32
C PRO A 3 -68.91 -19.93 23.36
N PRO A 4 -67.67 -19.74 23.84
CA PRO A 4 -66.55 -19.23 23.03
C PRO A 4 -65.93 -20.28 22.11
N SER A 5 -65.34 -19.82 20.99
CA SER A 5 -64.54 -20.63 20.08
C SER A 5 -63.16 -20.97 20.67
N THR A 6 -62.77 -22.23 20.61
CA THR A 6 -61.47 -22.72 21.09
C THR A 6 -60.36 -22.52 20.05
N PRO A 7 -59.14 -22.12 20.44
CA PRO A 7 -58.01 -21.99 19.53
C PRO A 7 -57.44 -23.37 19.14
N ARG A 8 -57.06 -23.54 17.86
CA ARG A 8 -56.32 -24.73 17.38
C ARG A 8 -54.85 -24.64 17.77
N VAL A 9 -54.33 -25.70 18.40
CA VAL A 9 -52.90 -25.86 18.75
C VAL A 9 -52.14 -26.49 17.56
N PRO A 10 -50.88 -26.10 17.27
CA PRO A 10 -50.10 -26.68 16.17
C PRO A 10 -49.72 -28.15 16.39
N GLY A 11 -49.64 -28.91 15.29
CA GLY A 11 -49.21 -30.32 15.31
C GLY A 11 -47.70 -30.49 15.56
N ILE A 12 -47.34 -31.38 16.49
CA ILE A 12 -45.96 -31.71 16.85
C ILE A 12 -45.34 -32.62 15.79
N ARG A 13 -44.14 -32.28 15.30
CA ARG A 13 -43.35 -33.10 14.37
C ARG A 13 -42.23 -33.84 15.11
N ALA A 14 -42.13 -35.15 14.91
CA ALA A 14 -41.16 -36.01 15.59
C ALA A 14 -39.70 -35.80 15.10
N PRO A 15 -38.68 -36.07 15.94
CA PRO A 15 -37.26 -35.83 15.61
C PRO A 15 -36.64 -36.92 14.72
N ALA A 16 -35.73 -36.52 13.84
CA ALA A 16 -34.89 -37.42 13.04
C ALA A 16 -33.57 -37.78 13.78
N ARG A 17 -33.05 -38.98 13.50
CA ARG A 17 -31.93 -39.62 14.24
C ARG A 17 -30.56 -39.32 13.61
N PRO A 18 -29.43 -39.32 14.37
CA PRO A 18 -28.12 -38.92 13.82
C PRO A 18 -27.45 -40.01 12.98
N VAL A 19 -26.66 -39.61 11.98
CA VAL A 19 -25.78 -40.48 11.18
C VAL A 19 -24.33 -40.39 11.69
N ARG A 20 -23.64 -41.54 11.73
CA ARG A 20 -22.28 -41.69 12.28
C ARG A 20 -21.19 -41.36 11.26
N THR A 21 -20.09 -40.78 11.73
CA THR A 21 -18.77 -40.77 11.06
C THR A 21 -18.07 -42.14 11.20
N PRO A 22 -17.21 -42.48 10.22
CA PRO A 22 -16.05 -43.33 10.43
C PRO A 22 -14.72 -42.60 10.14
N SER A 23 -13.63 -43.13 10.69
CA SER A 23 -12.30 -42.51 10.78
C SER A 23 -11.39 -42.77 9.58
N SER A 24 -10.32 -41.99 9.46
CA SER A 24 -9.20 -42.19 8.53
C SER A 24 -8.40 -43.48 8.77
N PRO A 25 -7.67 -43.94 7.75
CA PRO A 25 -6.34 -44.54 7.94
C PRO A 25 -5.25 -43.73 7.22
N SER A 26 -4.00 -44.02 7.58
CA SER A 26 -2.76 -43.37 7.16
C SER A 26 -1.88 -44.28 6.30
N GLU A 27 -0.75 -43.72 5.83
CA GLU A 27 0.49 -44.39 5.35
C GLU A 27 0.69 -44.70 3.84
N TYR A 28 1.77 -44.10 3.33
CA TYR A 28 2.83 -44.60 2.43
C TYR A 28 2.56 -45.67 1.36
N SER A 29 2.97 -45.38 0.11
CA SER A 29 3.83 -46.24 -0.74
C SER A 29 4.15 -45.53 -2.08
N ASP A 30 5.43 -45.22 -2.29
CA ASP A 30 6.29 -45.54 -3.45
C ASP A 30 5.91 -45.03 -4.87
N GLN A 31 6.75 -44.23 -5.54
CA GLN A 31 8.05 -44.56 -6.18
C GLN A 31 7.86 -44.81 -7.69
N TRP A 32 8.12 -43.79 -8.50
CA TRP A 32 8.52 -43.95 -9.90
C TRP A 32 9.82 -43.20 -10.15
N ASP A 33 10.91 -43.96 -10.07
CA ASP A 33 12.26 -43.54 -10.40
C ASP A 33 12.46 -43.62 -11.92
N TYR A 34 12.89 -42.52 -12.53
CA TYR A 34 13.48 -42.50 -13.88
C TYR A 34 14.73 -41.62 -13.86
N SER A 35 15.83 -42.25 -13.45
CA SER A 35 17.20 -41.75 -13.60
C SER A 35 17.71 -41.87 -15.05
N VAL A 36 18.87 -41.23 -15.36
CA VAL A 36 19.62 -41.22 -16.66
C VAL A 36 19.11 -40.18 -17.69
N ARG A 37 19.86 -39.18 -18.21
CA ARG A 37 21.29 -38.75 -18.10
C ARG A 37 21.47 -37.26 -18.54
N PRO A 38 22.49 -36.52 -18.06
CA PRO A 38 23.02 -35.28 -18.68
C PRO A 38 24.15 -35.61 -19.72
N PRO A 39 24.95 -34.68 -20.30
CA PRO A 39 25.05 -33.21 -20.18
C PRO A 39 24.68 -32.52 -21.53
N PRO A 40 25.43 -31.61 -22.23
CA PRO A 40 26.83 -31.11 -22.13
C PRO A 40 26.97 -29.72 -21.46
N LEU A 41 28.14 -29.08 -21.60
CA LEU A 41 28.48 -27.70 -21.17
C LEU A 41 29.50 -27.05 -22.14
N ALA A 42 29.38 -25.73 -22.33
CA ALA A 42 30.38 -24.77 -22.84
C ALA A 42 30.87 -24.94 -24.32
N PRO A 43 31.37 -23.86 -24.97
CA PRO A 43 32.62 -23.17 -24.60
C PRO A 43 32.49 -21.65 -24.32
N GLU A 44 33.59 -21.05 -23.88
CA GLU A 44 33.68 -19.71 -23.27
C GLU A 44 34.65 -18.77 -24.05
N VAL A 45 34.26 -17.51 -24.27
CA VAL A 45 35.09 -16.28 -24.54
C VAL A 45 36.11 -16.30 -25.73
N PRO A 46 36.82 -15.19 -26.13
CA PRO A 46 36.89 -13.81 -25.58
C PRO A 46 36.88 -12.63 -26.62
N ILE A 47 37.18 -11.42 -26.07
CA ILE A 47 37.76 -10.17 -26.63
C ILE A 47 36.93 -9.17 -27.48
N SER A 48 36.87 -7.92 -26.98
CA SER A 48 36.69 -6.64 -27.71
C SER A 48 38.06 -6.16 -28.27
N PRO A 49 38.24 -4.99 -28.96
CA PRO A 49 37.32 -3.89 -29.28
C PRO A 49 37.38 -3.40 -30.75
N THR A 50 36.75 -2.26 -31.09
CA THR A 50 37.32 -1.12 -31.87
C THR A 50 36.26 -0.02 -32.10
N PHE A 51 36.68 1.25 -32.11
CA PHE A 51 35.87 2.45 -32.39
C PHE A 51 35.79 2.77 -33.88
N THR A 52 34.69 3.37 -34.35
CA THR A 52 34.76 4.49 -35.33
C THR A 52 33.54 5.41 -35.23
N SER A 53 33.72 6.66 -35.70
CA SER A 53 32.75 7.75 -35.66
C SER A 53 32.27 8.11 -37.08
N ILE A 54 31.00 8.50 -37.24
CA ILE A 54 30.55 9.77 -37.87
C ILE A 54 29.02 9.77 -38.07
N SER A 55 28.46 10.98 -37.99
CA SER A 55 27.04 11.33 -37.96
C SER A 55 26.38 11.57 -39.33
N SER A 56 25.07 11.34 -39.42
CA SER A 56 24.16 12.16 -40.25
C SER A 56 22.76 12.26 -39.63
N GLN A 57 22.12 13.42 -39.82
CA GLN A 57 20.80 13.81 -39.31
C GLN A 57 19.69 13.17 -40.21
N SER A 58 18.37 13.22 -39.96
CA SER A 58 17.51 14.12 -39.16
C SER A 58 16.07 13.56 -39.04
N LEU A 59 15.24 14.13 -38.13
CA LEU A 59 13.75 14.02 -38.06
C LEU A 59 13.18 12.63 -37.66
N ASP A 60 12.08 12.48 -36.90
CA ASP A 60 11.20 13.44 -36.22
C ASP A 60 10.58 12.76 -34.97
N SER A 61 10.33 13.49 -33.87
CA SER A 61 9.44 13.13 -32.75
C SER A 61 9.47 14.18 -31.63
N SER A 62 8.50 15.09 -31.70
CA SER A 62 7.97 15.94 -30.61
C SER A 62 8.52 15.71 -29.18
N GLN A 63 9.46 16.57 -28.75
CA GLN A 63 9.76 16.79 -27.34
C GLN A 63 8.79 17.80 -26.74
N THR A 64 8.11 17.44 -25.64
CA THR A 64 7.49 18.43 -24.75
C THR A 64 8.55 18.98 -23.80
N SER A 65 9.00 20.20 -24.05
CA SER A 65 10.09 20.84 -23.34
C SER A 65 9.83 20.98 -21.83
N TYR A 66 10.75 20.47 -21.01
CA TYR A 66 10.93 20.98 -19.65
C TYR A 66 11.81 22.23 -19.73
N SER A 67 11.31 23.35 -19.21
CA SER A 67 12.02 24.63 -19.25
C SER A 67 13.32 24.56 -18.42
N SER A 68 14.43 24.89 -19.07
CA SER A 68 15.72 25.20 -18.43
C SER A 68 15.83 26.72 -18.27
N ASP A 69 15.63 27.22 -17.05
CA ASP A 69 15.78 28.65 -16.71
C ASP A 69 16.93 28.82 -15.68
N PRO A 70 17.90 29.74 -15.85
CA PRO A 70 19.23 29.62 -15.23
C PRO A 70 19.36 30.37 -13.89
N TYR A 71 18.27 30.58 -13.15
CA TYR A 71 18.33 31.29 -11.87
C TYR A 71 18.86 30.41 -10.74
N TYR A 72 20.18 30.55 -10.56
CA TYR A 72 20.99 30.07 -9.45
C TYR A 72 20.34 30.41 -8.08
N TYR A 73 19.80 29.40 -7.39
CA TYR A 73 19.58 29.43 -5.96
C TYR A 73 20.57 28.45 -5.29
N PRO A 74 21.23 28.83 -4.18
CA PRO A 74 22.21 27.97 -3.53
C PRO A 74 21.54 26.71 -2.95
N PRO A 75 22.27 25.59 -2.80
CA PRO A 75 21.69 24.30 -2.44
C PRO A 75 21.33 24.21 -0.95
N THR A 76 20.26 24.89 -0.55
CA THR A 76 19.55 24.58 0.69
C THR A 76 18.81 23.25 0.53
N VAL A 77 19.57 22.16 0.74
CA VAL A 77 19.15 20.78 1.04
C VAL A 77 17.73 20.43 0.58
N ALA A 78 17.59 19.65 -0.51
CA ALA A 78 16.32 19.04 -0.86
C ALA A 78 15.77 18.19 0.31
N ILE A 79 14.67 18.64 0.91
CA ILE A 79 14.04 18.00 2.08
C ILE A 79 13.01 16.99 1.58
N HIS A 80 13.36 15.70 1.59
CA HIS A 80 12.40 14.62 1.34
C HIS A 80 11.57 14.35 2.60
N TRP A 81 10.25 14.37 2.45
CA TRP A 81 9.29 14.37 3.54
C TRP A 81 8.99 12.98 4.10
N SER A 82 10.04 12.34 4.61
CA SER A 82 9.95 11.40 5.72
C SER A 82 10.64 11.92 6.99
N SER A 83 11.20 13.15 6.94
CA SER A 83 12.03 13.75 7.99
C SER A 83 11.31 14.19 9.25
N GLU A 84 9.99 14.42 9.23
CA GLU A 84 9.26 15.01 10.37
C GLU A 84 8.65 13.99 11.35
N ILE A 85 8.82 12.67 11.14
CA ILE A 85 8.03 11.69 11.89
C ILE A 85 8.77 11.05 13.09
N PHE A 86 10.07 10.69 13.02
CA PHE A 86 10.84 10.29 14.21
C PHE A 86 12.33 10.62 14.11
N GLU A 87 12.87 11.31 15.13
CA GLU A 87 14.30 11.64 15.20
C GLU A 87 15.17 10.42 15.54
N GLY A 88 16.12 10.10 14.65
CA GLY A 88 17.10 9.03 14.85
C GLY A 88 18.45 9.39 14.22
N ARG A 89 19.31 10.08 14.96
CA ARG A 89 20.66 10.45 14.47
C ARG A 89 21.58 9.21 14.45
N HIS A 90 22.21 8.94 13.30
CA HIS A 90 23.44 8.16 13.20
C HIS A 90 24.34 8.75 12.11
N SER A 91 25.63 8.91 12.39
CA SER A 91 26.55 9.77 11.64
C SER A 91 27.38 9.09 10.54
N GLU A 92 27.17 7.80 10.30
CA GLU A 92 28.12 6.97 9.51
C GLU A 92 27.53 6.33 8.25
N THR A 93 26.25 6.57 7.95
CA THR A 93 25.59 6.01 6.76
C THR A 93 25.00 7.11 5.88
N PRO A 94 25.05 6.99 4.53
CA PRO A 94 24.38 7.91 3.63
C PRO A 94 22.86 7.70 3.57
N PHE A 95 22.33 6.70 4.29
CA PHE A 95 20.90 6.49 4.47
C PHE A 95 20.41 7.25 5.70
N ARG A 96 19.23 7.85 5.58
CA ARG A 96 18.49 8.54 6.64
C ARG A 96 17.30 7.68 7.09
N ASP A 97 16.92 7.79 8.35
CA ASP A 97 15.71 7.16 8.88
C ASP A 97 14.47 7.85 8.27
N ALA A 98 13.51 7.06 7.78
CA ALA A 98 12.26 7.53 7.18
C ALA A 98 11.02 7.18 8.03
N TYR A 99 11.03 5.99 8.62
CA TYR A 99 9.89 5.47 9.37
C TYR A 99 10.38 4.49 10.43
N GLN A 100 9.82 4.55 11.65
CA GLN A 100 10.10 3.60 12.71
C GLN A 100 8.79 3.11 13.34
N LEU A 101 8.63 1.80 13.47
CA LEU A 101 7.56 1.18 14.26
C LEU A 101 8.12 0.28 15.35
N PRO A 102 7.74 0.50 16.62
CA PRO A 102 7.86 -0.51 17.65
C PRO A 102 6.72 -1.53 17.56
N PHE A 103 7.04 -2.77 17.90
CA PHE A 103 6.15 -3.92 18.06
C PHE A 103 6.50 -4.63 19.38
N ASP A 104 5.60 -5.49 19.88
CA ASP A 104 5.83 -6.40 21.01
C ASP A 104 6.51 -5.74 22.23
N GLY A 105 6.00 -4.58 22.67
CA GLY A 105 6.55 -3.86 23.83
C GLY A 105 7.99 -3.36 23.64
N ASN A 106 8.34 -2.92 22.43
CA ASN A 106 9.69 -2.55 21.97
C ASN A 106 10.68 -3.72 21.79
N GLN A 107 10.29 -4.98 22.00
CA GLN A 107 11.17 -6.12 21.73
C GLN A 107 11.50 -6.26 20.24
N LEU A 108 10.56 -5.89 19.37
CA LEU A 108 10.73 -5.83 17.92
C LEU A 108 10.64 -4.37 17.45
N ARG A 109 11.59 -3.92 16.64
CA ARG A 109 11.62 -2.57 16.05
C ARG A 109 11.90 -2.67 14.56
N VAL A 110 11.05 -2.05 13.75
CA VAL A 110 11.22 -1.96 12.30
C VAL A 110 11.58 -0.53 11.93
N ARG A 111 12.60 -0.36 11.08
CA ARG A 111 12.97 0.91 10.46
C ARG A 111 12.97 0.80 8.94
N LEU A 112 12.47 1.84 8.29
CA LEU A 112 12.71 2.09 6.87
C LEU A 112 13.76 3.19 6.76
N HIS A 113 14.76 2.97 5.92
CA HIS A 113 15.84 3.91 5.65
C HIS A 113 15.91 4.20 4.14
N TRP A 114 16.26 5.44 3.79
CA TRP A 114 16.36 5.89 2.39
C TRP A 114 17.64 6.67 2.13
N ARG A 115 18.21 6.59 0.92
CA ARG A 115 19.43 7.31 0.53
C ARG A 115 19.11 8.47 -0.42
N PRO A 116 19.38 9.75 -0.06
CA PRO A 116 19.00 10.89 -0.89
C PRO A 116 19.55 10.93 -2.32
N MET A 117 20.76 10.43 -2.54
CA MET A 117 21.44 10.57 -3.84
C MET A 117 20.81 9.72 -4.96
N ASP A 118 20.14 8.63 -4.62
CA ASP A 118 19.55 7.68 -5.57
C ASP A 118 18.26 7.02 -5.08
N SER A 119 17.60 7.64 -4.10
CA SER A 119 16.34 7.21 -3.46
C SER A 119 16.35 5.79 -2.90
N ARG A 120 17.52 5.13 -2.80
CA ARG A 120 17.59 3.70 -2.45
C ARG A 120 17.00 3.41 -1.10
N ALA A 121 16.14 2.41 -1.03
CA ALA A 121 15.36 2.09 0.16
C ALA A 121 15.77 0.74 0.78
N ARG A 122 15.88 0.72 2.11
CA ARG A 122 16.17 -0.49 2.91
C ARG A 122 15.21 -0.59 4.08
N ILE A 123 14.83 -1.81 4.40
CA ILE A 123 14.21 -2.15 5.69
C ILE A 123 15.27 -2.73 6.62
N LEU A 124 15.18 -2.38 7.89
CA LEU A 124 15.94 -2.94 9.01
C LEU A 124 14.94 -3.42 10.07
N ILE A 125 15.05 -4.67 10.48
CA ILE A 125 14.30 -5.26 11.58
C ILE A 125 15.30 -5.59 12.69
N MET A 126 15.08 -5.03 13.87
CA MET A 126 15.85 -5.27 15.09
C MET A 126 14.96 -6.05 16.07
N THR A 127 15.45 -7.13 16.65
CA THR A 127 14.73 -7.91 17.66
C THR A 127 15.67 -8.46 18.73
N LYS A 128 15.13 -8.89 19.87
CA LYS A 128 15.88 -9.67 20.86
C LYS A 128 15.83 -11.15 20.53
N GLY A 129 17.00 -11.80 20.54
CA GLY A 129 17.13 -13.24 20.43
C GLY A 129 16.85 -13.95 21.75
N ARG A 130 17.01 -15.29 21.75
CA ARG A 130 16.57 -16.14 22.87
C ARG A 130 17.39 -15.94 24.15
N PHE A 131 18.58 -15.38 24.03
CA PHE A 131 19.49 -15.10 25.14
C PHE A 131 19.62 -13.58 25.42
N GLY A 132 18.73 -12.76 24.84
CA GLY A 132 18.72 -11.30 25.00
C GLY A 132 19.66 -10.54 24.06
N GLU A 133 20.32 -11.25 23.13
CA GLU A 133 21.19 -10.69 22.11
C GLU A 133 20.42 -9.80 21.12
N ASP A 134 21.01 -8.71 20.65
CA ASP A 134 20.43 -7.86 19.61
C ASP A 134 20.63 -8.49 18.22
N LEU A 135 19.54 -8.91 17.59
CA LEU A 135 19.50 -9.46 16.24
C LEU A 135 19.03 -8.40 15.24
N CYS A 136 19.80 -8.22 14.16
CA CYS A 136 19.53 -7.21 13.13
C CYS A 136 19.42 -7.87 11.74
N TYR A 137 18.31 -7.63 11.05
CA TYR A 137 18.04 -8.15 9.70
C TYR A 137 17.79 -6.99 8.74
N CYS A 138 18.57 -6.88 7.66
CA CYS A 138 18.44 -5.80 6.68
C CYS A 138 18.23 -6.34 5.26
N MET A 139 17.36 -5.69 4.49
CA MET A 139 17.06 -6.03 3.10
C MET A 139 16.77 -4.75 2.27
N PRO A 140 17.16 -4.67 0.99
CA PRO A 140 16.62 -3.66 0.07
C PRO A 140 15.10 -3.86 -0.10
N ILE A 141 14.31 -2.77 -0.09
CA ILE A 141 12.84 -2.87 -0.20
C ILE A 141 12.44 -3.49 -1.56
N VAL A 142 13.16 -3.14 -2.64
CA VAL A 142 12.96 -3.71 -3.99
C VAL A 142 13.09 -5.24 -4.07
N ASN A 143 13.72 -5.89 -3.08
CA ASN A 143 13.88 -7.36 -3.03
C ASN A 143 12.77 -8.09 -2.25
N LEU A 144 11.78 -7.36 -1.73
CA LEU A 144 10.69 -7.89 -0.90
C LEU A 144 9.33 -7.51 -1.48
N LYS A 145 8.44 -8.48 -1.66
CA LYS A 145 7.00 -8.27 -1.82
C LYS A 145 6.36 -8.06 -0.45
N VAL A 146 5.39 -7.16 -0.33
CA VAL A 146 4.53 -7.05 0.86
C VAL A 146 3.15 -7.64 0.56
N ILE A 147 2.68 -8.58 1.37
CA ILE A 147 1.38 -9.26 1.21
C ILE A 147 0.56 -9.05 2.47
N ARG A 148 -0.71 -8.64 2.35
CA ARG A 148 -1.62 -8.55 3.49
C ARG A 148 -2.15 -9.93 3.86
N ASN A 149 -2.20 -10.21 5.16
CA ASN A 149 -2.89 -11.35 5.74
C ASN A 149 -3.60 -10.92 7.03
N ILE A 150 -4.91 -10.69 6.95
CA ILE A 150 -5.76 -10.19 8.05
C ILE A 150 -5.25 -8.84 8.59
N SER A 151 -4.70 -8.81 9.80
CA SER A 151 -4.08 -7.66 10.49
C SER A 151 -2.55 -7.70 10.46
N SER A 152 -1.97 -8.53 9.59
CA SER A 152 -0.52 -8.67 9.43
C SER A 152 -0.07 -8.36 8.00
N LEU A 153 1.17 -7.86 7.87
CA LEU A 153 1.88 -7.79 6.59
C LEU A 153 3.00 -8.82 6.59
N GLN A 154 2.98 -9.69 5.60
CA GLN A 154 4.05 -10.63 5.32
C GLN A 154 5.02 -9.99 4.33
N LEU A 155 6.29 -9.94 4.69
CA LEU A 155 7.36 -9.49 3.81
C LEU A 155 8.03 -10.73 3.24
N CYS A 156 7.98 -10.89 1.92
CA CYS A 156 8.34 -12.12 1.23
C CYS A 156 9.42 -11.87 0.18
N ARG A 157 10.41 -12.76 0.09
CA ARG A 157 11.32 -12.82 -1.06
C ARG A 157 10.65 -13.63 -2.15
N ALA A 158 10.56 -13.10 -3.36
CA ALA A 158 10.09 -13.86 -4.51
C ALA A 158 11.20 -14.79 -5.04
N ARG A 159 10.82 -16.00 -5.43
CA ARG A 159 11.65 -16.91 -6.23
C ARG A 159 11.28 -16.82 -7.71
N ARG A 160 12.15 -17.34 -8.58
CA ARG A 160 11.94 -17.36 -10.05
C ARG A 160 10.81 -18.32 -10.48
N ASP A 161 10.47 -19.29 -9.64
CA ASP A 161 9.37 -20.25 -9.84
C ASP A 161 7.99 -19.68 -9.46
N GLY A 162 7.90 -18.41 -9.04
CA GLY A 162 6.66 -17.77 -8.58
C GLY A 162 6.33 -17.98 -7.10
N THR A 163 7.11 -18.79 -6.37
CA THR A 163 6.91 -19.03 -4.94
C THR A 163 7.52 -17.92 -4.08
N TYR A 164 7.09 -17.85 -2.82
CA TYR A 164 7.47 -16.81 -1.87
C TYR A 164 8.06 -17.38 -0.58
N ASP A 165 9.27 -16.93 -0.22
CA ASP A 165 9.86 -17.19 1.10
C ASP A 165 9.52 -16.03 2.04
N MET A 166 8.71 -16.29 3.07
CA MET A 166 8.45 -15.30 4.12
C MET A 166 9.76 -14.94 4.85
N TRP A 167 10.15 -13.67 4.76
CA TRP A 167 11.32 -13.08 5.42
C TRP A 167 10.95 -12.50 6.79
N ALA A 168 9.77 -11.88 6.90
CA ALA A 168 9.22 -11.39 8.16
C ALA A 168 7.69 -11.37 8.12
N ARG A 169 7.06 -11.38 9.31
CA ARG A 169 5.64 -11.06 9.49
C ARG A 169 5.53 -9.96 10.53
N LEU A 170 4.87 -8.87 10.17
CA LEU A 170 4.60 -7.75 11.05
C LEU A 170 3.11 -7.77 11.41
N ASN A 171 2.78 -7.93 12.69
CA ASN A 171 1.41 -7.93 13.19
C ASN A 171 1.06 -6.52 13.67
N PHE A 172 -0.08 -5.98 13.24
CA PHE A 172 -0.50 -4.63 13.60
C PHE A 172 -1.69 -4.67 14.55
N ASP A 173 -1.64 -3.79 15.55
CA ASP A 173 -2.69 -3.51 16.52
C ASP A 173 -3.89 -2.77 15.90
N THR A 174 -3.61 -1.96 14.87
CA THR A 174 -4.57 -1.10 14.18
C THR A 174 -4.36 -1.19 12.67
N TYR A 175 -5.45 -1.14 11.92
CA TYR A 175 -5.42 -1.12 10.46
C TYR A 175 -4.70 0.13 9.94
N GLU A 176 -4.83 1.28 10.60
CA GLU A 176 -4.20 2.53 10.21
C GLU A 176 -2.67 2.43 10.20
N ARG A 177 -2.06 1.79 11.22
CA ARG A 177 -0.61 1.54 11.26
C ARG A 177 -0.18 0.56 10.18
N MET A 178 -1.01 -0.44 9.87
CA MET A 178 -0.76 -1.39 8.78
C MET A 178 -0.78 -0.72 7.40
N ALA A 179 -1.85 0.01 7.08
CA ALA A 179 -2.01 0.71 5.81
C ALA A 179 -0.96 1.82 5.63
N LEU A 180 -0.58 2.53 6.71
CA LEU A 180 0.49 3.52 6.67
C LEU A 180 1.86 2.89 6.39
N PHE A 181 2.21 1.78 7.05
CA PHE A 181 3.44 1.03 6.74
C PHE A 181 3.44 0.55 5.29
N TYR A 182 2.34 -0.05 4.81
CA TYR A 182 2.21 -0.52 3.43
C TYR A 182 2.43 0.60 2.42
N ASN A 183 1.72 1.72 2.56
CA ASN A 183 1.82 2.83 1.61
C ASN A 183 3.23 3.44 1.61
N THR A 184 3.86 3.56 2.79
CA THR A 184 5.25 4.02 2.91
C THR A 184 6.21 3.05 2.22
N PHE A 185 6.05 1.73 2.43
CA PHE A 185 6.86 0.68 1.80
C PHE A 185 6.76 0.73 0.27
N VAL A 186 5.53 0.77 -0.27
CA VAL A 186 5.29 0.80 -1.74
C VAL A 186 5.82 2.09 -2.35
N ALA A 187 5.59 3.25 -1.73
CA ALA A 187 6.11 4.52 -2.21
C ALA A 187 7.66 4.53 -2.24
N MET A 188 8.31 4.10 -1.15
CA MET A 188 9.77 4.02 -1.09
C MET A 188 10.35 3.00 -2.09
N LYS A 189 9.63 1.92 -2.37
CA LYS A 189 10.04 0.88 -3.32
C LYS A 189 10.05 1.38 -4.77
N HIS A 190 8.98 2.05 -5.19
CA HIS A 190 8.88 2.59 -6.55
C HIS A 190 9.74 3.84 -6.75
N GLN A 191 10.07 4.57 -5.68
CA GLN A 191 11.01 5.69 -5.73
C GLN A 191 12.48 5.24 -5.80
N ASP A 192 12.84 4.02 -5.41
CA ASP A 192 14.20 3.48 -5.49
C ASP A 192 14.66 3.45 -6.96
N ARG A 193 15.84 4.02 -7.26
CA ARG A 193 16.39 3.99 -8.64
C ARG A 193 16.81 2.58 -9.10
N ARG A 194 16.78 1.58 -8.23
CA ARG A 194 16.92 0.18 -8.63
C ARG A 194 15.59 -0.33 -9.17
N GLU A 195 15.60 -0.79 -10.41
CA GLU A 195 14.48 -1.51 -11.00
C GLU A 195 14.07 -2.70 -10.12
N ILE A 196 12.77 -2.95 -10.04
CA ILE A 196 12.20 -4.08 -9.29
C ILE A 196 12.61 -5.37 -10.03
N PRO A 197 13.36 -6.31 -9.40
CA PRO A 197 14.07 -7.36 -10.16
C PRO A 197 13.21 -8.35 -10.96
N HIS A 198 11.91 -8.47 -10.64
CA HIS A 198 10.96 -9.32 -11.36
C HIS A 198 9.52 -8.91 -11.03
N GLU A 199 8.55 -9.20 -11.90
CA GLU A 199 7.13 -8.87 -11.71
C GLU A 199 6.52 -9.49 -10.43
N ASN A 200 7.00 -10.65 -10.01
CA ASN A 200 6.62 -11.29 -8.74
C ASN A 200 6.94 -10.42 -7.50
N LEU A 201 7.79 -9.40 -7.64
CA LEU A 201 8.08 -8.43 -6.57
C LEU A 201 7.23 -7.16 -6.69
N LEU A 202 6.24 -7.06 -7.58
CA LEU A 202 5.32 -5.92 -7.62
C LEU A 202 4.24 -6.06 -6.54
N ASP A 203 3.87 -4.96 -5.88
CA ASP A 203 2.88 -4.91 -4.79
C ASP A 203 1.53 -4.40 -5.33
N HIS A 204 0.78 -5.28 -5.98
CA HIS A 204 -0.44 -4.90 -6.69
C HIS A 204 -1.66 -4.92 -5.76
N LEU A 205 -2.00 -3.77 -5.19
CA LEU A 205 -3.24 -3.54 -4.44
C LEU A 205 -3.44 -4.53 -3.27
N GLU A 206 -2.36 -4.98 -2.63
CA GLU A 206 -2.34 -6.13 -1.72
C GLU A 206 -3.21 -5.93 -0.46
N LEU A 207 -3.51 -4.67 -0.09
CA LEU A 207 -4.47 -4.37 0.98
C LEU A 207 -5.92 -4.75 0.65
N ARG A 208 -6.25 -4.96 -0.64
CA ARG A 208 -7.56 -5.38 -1.18
C ARG A 208 -7.73 -6.90 -1.26
N CYS A 209 -6.96 -7.67 -0.48
CA CYS A 209 -7.13 -9.11 -0.37
C CYS A 209 -8.55 -9.50 0.10
N ASP A 210 -8.91 -10.78 0.06
CA ASP A 210 -10.15 -11.24 0.70
C ASP A 210 -10.13 -10.88 2.20
N GLY A 211 -11.29 -10.47 2.73
CA GLY A 211 -11.42 -9.87 4.07
C GLY A 211 -10.71 -8.52 4.27
N GLY A 212 -10.07 -7.96 3.24
CA GLY A 212 -9.29 -6.71 3.31
C GLY A 212 -10.08 -5.44 3.01
N GLU A 213 -9.44 -4.47 2.37
CA GLU A 213 -10.06 -3.23 1.90
C GLU A 213 -10.95 -3.47 0.68
N TYR A 214 -12.03 -2.71 0.57
CA TYR A 214 -12.78 -2.58 -0.67
C TYR A 214 -12.94 -1.11 -1.07
N GLU A 215 -12.94 -0.87 -2.38
CA GLU A 215 -13.14 0.45 -2.96
C GLU A 215 -14.64 0.79 -2.93
N ILE A 216 -14.98 1.95 -2.36
CA ILE A 216 -16.32 2.53 -2.33
C ILE A 216 -16.49 3.50 -3.50
N PHE A 217 -15.40 4.20 -3.86
CA PHE A 217 -15.36 5.16 -4.94
C PHE A 217 -13.93 5.26 -5.48
N GLY A 218 -13.82 5.42 -6.80
CA GLY A 218 -12.58 5.76 -7.50
C GLY A 218 -12.86 6.83 -8.55
N GLY A 219 -12.03 7.87 -8.62
CA GLY A 219 -12.21 8.98 -9.56
C GLY A 219 -10.90 9.75 -9.79
N ALA A 220 -10.87 10.61 -10.81
CA ALA A 220 -9.67 11.36 -11.14
C ALA A 220 -9.71 12.77 -10.50
N ILE A 221 -8.66 13.13 -9.75
CA ILE A 221 -8.44 14.51 -9.28
C ILE A 221 -7.24 15.15 -9.98
N LYS A 222 -7.19 16.48 -9.96
CA LYS A 222 -6.11 17.30 -10.54
C LYS A 222 -5.45 18.16 -9.45
N HIS A 223 -4.15 18.39 -9.60
CA HIS A 223 -3.40 19.38 -8.81
C HIS A 223 -2.41 20.07 -9.76
N GLY A 224 -2.81 21.22 -10.29
CA GLY A 224 -2.18 21.81 -11.46
C GLY A 224 -2.18 20.82 -12.63
N GLU A 225 -1.02 20.59 -13.24
CA GLU A 225 -0.83 19.62 -14.33
C GLU A 225 -0.82 18.14 -13.89
N LEU A 226 -0.72 17.89 -12.57
CA LEU A 226 -0.71 16.54 -12.04
C LEU A 226 -2.13 15.95 -12.05
N ARG A 227 -2.21 14.65 -12.35
CA ARG A 227 -3.45 13.87 -12.31
C ARG A 227 -3.26 12.69 -11.38
N HIS A 228 -4.21 12.51 -10.46
CA HIS A 228 -4.16 11.47 -9.44
C HIS A 228 -5.43 10.62 -9.49
N ALA A 229 -5.28 9.31 -9.26
CA ALA A 229 -6.40 8.45 -8.93
C ALA A 229 -6.71 8.64 -7.44
N LEU A 230 -7.82 9.29 -7.13
CA LEU A 230 -8.36 9.37 -5.78
C LEU A 230 -9.27 8.14 -5.54
N ARG A 231 -9.10 7.51 -4.38
CA ARG A 231 -9.90 6.35 -3.97
C ARG A 231 -10.40 6.51 -2.54
N LEU A 232 -11.63 6.09 -2.31
CA LEU A 232 -12.22 5.94 -0.99
C LEU A 232 -12.30 4.45 -0.67
N PHE A 233 -11.58 4.02 0.35
CA PHE A 233 -11.58 2.64 0.83
C PHE A 233 -12.26 2.50 2.18
N LYS A 234 -12.88 1.34 2.40
CA LYS A 234 -13.26 0.87 3.73
C LYS A 234 -12.68 -0.51 3.95
N ASP A 235 -12.08 -0.71 5.12
CA ASP A 235 -11.59 -2.01 5.54
C ASP A 235 -12.74 -2.87 6.06
N ARG A 236 -12.84 -4.13 5.60
CA ARG A 236 -13.91 -5.04 6.06
C ARG A 236 -13.73 -5.44 7.53
N SER A 237 -12.50 -5.60 7.99
CA SER A 237 -12.18 -6.18 9.30
C SER A 237 -12.27 -5.19 10.47
N SER A 238 -12.01 -3.91 10.21
CA SER A 238 -12.01 -2.83 11.21
C SER A 238 -13.08 -1.77 10.97
N GLY A 239 -13.70 -1.74 9.78
CA GLY A 239 -14.64 -0.70 9.37
C GLY A 239 -14.00 0.68 9.10
N VAL A 240 -12.68 0.82 9.27
CA VAL A 240 -11.95 2.08 9.08
C VAL A 240 -12.03 2.52 7.62
N VAL A 241 -12.26 3.82 7.42
CA VAL A 241 -12.35 4.46 6.13
C VAL A 241 -11.06 5.26 5.87
N ARG A 242 -10.49 5.16 4.66
CA ARG A 242 -9.35 5.98 4.24
C ARG A 242 -9.51 6.52 2.82
N LEU A 243 -9.00 7.72 2.61
CA LEU A 243 -8.71 8.26 1.29
C LEU A 243 -7.27 7.90 0.89
N GLU A 244 -7.08 7.67 -0.40
CA GLU A 244 -5.78 7.46 -1.04
C GLU A 244 -5.75 8.27 -2.33
N ALA A 245 -4.68 9.04 -2.56
CA ALA A 245 -4.33 9.50 -3.89
C ALA A 245 -3.06 8.78 -4.35
N SER A 246 -3.10 8.29 -5.59
CA SER A 246 -1.95 7.69 -6.28
C SER A 246 -1.75 8.36 -7.64
N ALA A 247 -0.57 8.25 -8.26
CA ALA A 247 -0.39 8.84 -9.59
C ALA A 247 -1.26 8.12 -10.63
N LEU A 248 -2.00 8.87 -11.45
CA LEU A 248 -2.94 8.31 -12.43
C LEU A 248 -2.24 7.70 -13.66
N ARG A 249 -1.06 8.20 -14.01
CA ARG A 249 -0.37 7.91 -15.27
C ARG A 249 1.16 7.98 -15.13
N GLY A 250 1.87 7.42 -16.11
CA GLY A 250 3.33 7.39 -16.17
C GLY A 250 3.97 6.26 -15.36
N PRO A 251 5.31 6.25 -15.21
CA PRO A 251 6.04 5.15 -14.56
C PRO A 251 5.69 4.92 -13.08
N MET A 252 5.16 5.95 -12.41
CA MET A 252 4.73 5.90 -11.01
C MET A 252 3.21 5.63 -10.86
N ARG A 253 2.55 5.16 -11.93
CA ARG A 253 1.10 4.86 -11.88
C ARG A 253 0.80 3.91 -10.71
N ASP A 254 -0.32 4.18 -10.03
CA ASP A 254 -0.81 3.42 -8.87
C ASP A 254 0.10 3.46 -7.62
N VAL A 255 1.24 4.16 -7.65
CA VAL A 255 2.08 4.43 -6.47
C VAL A 255 1.40 5.49 -5.57
N PRO A 256 1.27 5.26 -4.25
CA PRO A 256 0.60 6.19 -3.35
C PRO A 256 1.40 7.49 -3.17
N LEU A 257 0.69 8.61 -3.29
CA LEU A 257 1.20 9.98 -3.10
C LEU A 257 0.86 10.49 -1.71
N TRP A 258 -0.37 10.23 -1.25
CA TRP A 258 -0.80 10.48 0.12
C TRP A 258 -1.99 9.59 0.52
N THR A 259 -2.18 9.41 1.83
CA THR A 259 -3.38 8.76 2.39
C THR A 259 -3.87 9.51 3.63
N ALA A 260 -5.19 9.56 3.84
CA ALA A 260 -5.80 10.20 5.00
C ALA A 260 -6.86 9.26 5.62
N PHE A 261 -6.79 9.03 6.93
CA PHE A 261 -7.78 8.21 7.63
C PHE A 261 -8.96 9.07 8.08
N VAL A 262 -10.17 8.61 7.77
CA VAL A 262 -11.41 9.30 8.08
C VAL A 262 -12.13 8.47 9.12
N THR A 263 -11.73 8.58 10.39
CA THR A 263 -12.28 7.75 11.49
C THR A 263 -13.34 8.45 12.31
N ARG A 264 -13.16 9.73 12.61
CA ARG A 264 -14.09 10.50 13.46
C ARG A 264 -15.37 10.94 12.74
N TYR A 265 -15.30 11.11 11.42
CA TYR A 265 -16.36 11.73 10.62
C TYR A 265 -17.23 10.73 9.84
N VAL A 266 -17.04 9.42 10.02
CA VAL A 266 -17.74 8.36 9.23
C VAL A 266 -19.28 8.42 9.32
N GLY A 267 -19.86 9.16 10.28
CA GLY A 267 -21.30 9.40 10.37
C GLY A 267 -21.77 10.80 9.94
N ASP A 268 -20.88 11.67 9.47
CA ASP A 268 -21.18 13.07 9.12
C ASP A 268 -21.21 13.25 7.58
N PRO A 269 -22.40 13.30 6.95
CA PRO A 269 -22.51 13.48 5.51
C PRO A 269 -22.05 14.87 5.05
N ALA A 270 -21.99 15.87 5.93
CA ALA A 270 -21.51 17.21 5.60
C ALA A 270 -19.98 17.34 5.65
N TRP A 271 -19.25 16.29 6.07
CA TRP A 271 -17.79 16.27 6.09
C TRP A 271 -17.16 16.47 4.71
N ALA A 272 -17.80 15.95 3.65
CA ALA A 272 -17.42 16.17 2.26
C ALA A 272 -18.49 17.04 1.57
N PHE A 273 -18.13 18.26 1.20
CA PHE A 273 -19.04 19.24 0.62
C PHE A 273 -18.68 19.53 -0.84
N TYR A 274 -19.64 19.31 -1.76
CA TYR A 274 -19.48 19.71 -3.16
C TYR A 274 -19.69 21.23 -3.29
N GLU A 275 -18.64 21.95 -3.72
CA GLU A 275 -18.72 23.40 -3.95
C GLU A 275 -19.27 23.67 -5.37
N ALA A 276 -18.41 23.68 -6.38
CA ALA A 276 -18.79 23.89 -7.78
C ALA A 276 -17.67 23.40 -8.72
N GLY A 277 -17.97 23.18 -10.00
CA GLY A 277 -16.95 22.95 -11.05
C GLY A 277 -16.12 21.66 -10.89
N GLY A 278 -16.55 20.72 -10.04
CA GLY A 278 -15.78 19.53 -9.67
C GLY A 278 -14.96 19.69 -8.37
N LEU A 279 -15.02 20.83 -7.69
CA LEU A 279 -14.36 21.01 -6.40
C LEU A 279 -15.20 20.43 -5.25
N VAL A 280 -14.55 19.62 -4.39
CA VAL A 280 -15.10 19.14 -3.11
C VAL A 280 -14.17 19.59 -1.99
N SER A 281 -14.71 20.20 -0.93
CA SER A 281 -13.99 20.49 0.31
C SER A 281 -14.24 19.41 1.37
N LEU A 282 -13.18 19.06 2.10
CA LEU A 282 -13.16 18.09 3.19
C LEU A 282 -12.89 18.80 4.51
N ALA A 283 -13.86 18.80 5.42
CA ALA A 283 -13.75 19.54 6.67
C ALA A 283 -12.85 18.82 7.71
N ALA A 284 -11.98 19.57 8.39
CA ALA A 284 -11.29 19.12 9.60
C ALA A 284 -10.58 17.75 9.49
N VAL A 285 -9.88 17.48 8.39
CA VAL A 285 -9.18 16.20 8.16
C VAL A 285 -8.06 16.03 9.19
N ARG A 286 -8.27 15.12 10.16
CA ARG A 286 -7.39 14.90 11.30
C ARG A 286 -7.21 13.40 11.58
N PRO A 287 -5.97 12.88 11.64
CA PRO A 287 -4.70 13.57 11.38
C PRO A 287 -4.61 14.09 9.94
N ARG A 288 -3.67 15.01 9.69
CA ARG A 288 -3.36 15.48 8.34
C ARG A 288 -3.02 14.30 7.42
N PRO A 289 -3.26 14.40 6.10
CA PRO A 289 -2.85 13.36 5.16
C PRO A 289 -1.36 13.03 5.29
N TYR A 290 -1.05 11.74 5.36
CA TYR A 290 0.32 11.24 5.31
C TYR A 290 0.79 11.30 3.87
N VAL A 291 1.79 12.12 3.60
CA VAL A 291 2.37 12.34 2.26
C VAL A 291 3.61 11.46 2.08
N PHE A 292 3.74 10.86 0.90
CA PHE A 292 4.86 9.97 0.54
C PHE A 292 5.75 10.54 -0.58
N LEU A 293 5.41 11.71 -1.13
CA LEU A 293 6.17 12.44 -2.14
C LEU A 293 6.75 13.74 -1.58
N SER A 294 8.07 13.88 -1.63
CA SER A 294 8.80 15.12 -1.29
C SER A 294 8.27 16.33 -2.05
N GLY A 295 8.02 17.44 -1.35
CA GLY A 295 7.57 18.69 -1.96
C GLY A 295 6.11 18.70 -2.42
N TYR A 296 5.37 17.61 -2.26
CA TYR A 296 3.94 17.54 -2.60
C TYR A 296 3.08 17.90 -1.39
N GLU A 297 2.34 19.00 -1.44
CA GLU A 297 1.32 19.31 -0.44
C GLU A 297 -0.07 19.05 -1.04
N PRO A 298 -0.93 18.22 -0.42
CA PRO A 298 -2.32 18.08 -0.85
C PRO A 298 -3.03 19.43 -0.78
N PRO A 299 -3.78 19.85 -1.82
CA PRO A 299 -4.44 21.16 -1.83
C PRO A 299 -5.31 21.36 -0.57
N HIS A 300 -5.16 22.52 0.08
CA HIS A 300 -5.87 22.82 1.31
C HIS A 300 -6.22 24.31 1.43
N ARG A 301 -7.25 24.61 2.21
CA ARG A 301 -7.70 25.94 2.61
C ARG A 301 -7.47 26.06 4.12
N GLY A 302 -6.77 27.12 4.57
CA GLY A 302 -6.43 27.24 5.99
C GLY A 302 -5.60 26.05 6.52
N ARG A 303 -5.94 25.50 7.69
CA ARG A 303 -5.09 24.52 8.41
C ARG A 303 -5.45 23.05 8.19
N ASP A 304 -6.74 22.72 8.13
CA ASP A 304 -7.28 21.36 8.22
C ASP A 304 -8.43 21.09 7.20
N GLU A 305 -8.75 22.04 6.32
CA GLU A 305 -9.76 21.88 5.26
C GLU A 305 -9.02 21.52 3.96
N TYR A 306 -9.29 20.33 3.40
CA TYR A 306 -8.60 19.84 2.21
C TYR A 306 -9.48 19.91 0.98
N LEU A 307 -8.88 20.18 -0.18
CA LEU A 307 -9.58 20.42 -1.43
C LEU A 307 -9.30 19.28 -2.41
N LEU A 308 -10.37 18.67 -2.91
CA LEU A 308 -10.34 17.66 -3.97
C LEU A 308 -10.91 18.29 -5.24
N ASP A 309 -10.03 18.68 -6.15
CA ASP A 309 -10.43 19.23 -7.44
C ASP A 309 -10.55 18.10 -8.47
N PHE A 310 -11.76 17.66 -8.78
CA PHE A 310 -11.98 16.54 -9.69
C PHE A 310 -11.75 16.94 -11.16
N ALA A 311 -11.40 15.94 -11.98
CA ALA A 311 -11.27 16.09 -13.42
C ALA A 311 -12.64 16.28 -14.10
N LEU A 312 -13.68 15.64 -13.55
CA LEU A 312 -15.06 15.70 -14.02
C LEU A 312 -15.98 16.11 -12.87
N ALA A 313 -16.95 16.99 -13.13
CA ALA A 313 -17.90 17.43 -12.11
C ALA A 313 -18.83 16.30 -11.63
N ASP A 314 -19.04 15.27 -12.44
CA ASP A 314 -19.87 14.12 -12.06
C ASP A 314 -19.13 13.13 -11.15
N ASP A 315 -17.80 13.00 -11.28
CA ASP A 315 -16.97 12.24 -10.31
C ASP A 315 -17.07 12.88 -8.91
N ALA A 316 -17.06 14.21 -8.83
CA ALA A 316 -17.18 14.95 -7.58
C ALA A 316 -18.55 14.76 -6.89
N LYS A 317 -19.65 14.74 -7.67
CA LYS A 317 -20.99 14.42 -7.17
C LYS A 317 -21.05 12.97 -6.67
N GLN A 318 -20.58 12.03 -7.48
CA GLN A 318 -20.53 10.60 -7.13
C GLN A 318 -19.69 10.35 -5.87
N PHE A 319 -18.60 11.10 -5.66
CA PHE A 319 -17.82 11.03 -4.42
C PHE A 319 -18.64 11.42 -3.19
N VAL A 320 -19.37 12.55 -3.25
CA VAL A 320 -20.21 13.02 -2.14
C VAL A 320 -21.44 12.12 -1.94
N GLU A 321 -22.00 11.55 -3.00
CA GLU A 321 -23.07 10.55 -2.94
C GLU A 321 -22.58 9.25 -2.28
N SER A 322 -21.41 8.73 -2.68
CA SER A 322 -20.77 7.57 -2.05
C SER A 322 -20.43 7.80 -0.59
N TRP A 323 -19.93 9.00 -0.24
CA TRP A 323 -19.70 9.40 1.15
C TRP A 323 -21.00 9.43 1.96
N THR A 324 -22.04 10.07 1.42
CA THR A 324 -23.37 10.14 2.06
C THR A 324 -23.99 8.75 2.23
N GLY A 325 -23.82 7.87 1.24
CA GLY A 325 -24.25 6.47 1.30
C GLY A 325 -23.49 5.68 2.36
N LEU A 326 -22.18 5.91 2.51
CA LEU A 326 -21.34 5.32 3.54
C LEU A 326 -21.78 5.72 4.95
N CYS A 327 -22.07 7.01 5.19
CA CYS A 327 -22.57 7.50 6.49
C CYS A 327 -23.93 6.91 6.90
N ARG A 328 -24.73 6.44 5.93
CA ARG A 328 -26.02 5.79 6.17
C ARG A 328 -25.90 4.28 6.45
N GLN A 329 -24.74 3.67 6.22
CA GLN A 329 -24.54 2.26 6.59
C GLN A 329 -24.49 2.13 8.11
N PRO A 330 -25.24 1.20 8.73
CA PRO A 330 -25.07 0.90 10.14
C PRO A 330 -23.63 0.42 10.39
N SER A 331 -22.95 1.04 11.35
CA SER A 331 -21.67 0.51 11.83
C SER A 331 -21.91 -0.87 12.44
N PRO A 332 -21.16 -1.92 12.06
CA PRO A 332 -21.25 -3.23 12.69
C PRO A 332 -20.71 -3.24 14.14
N TYR A 333 -20.24 -2.09 14.65
CA TYR A 333 -19.69 -1.90 15.99
C TYR A 333 -20.41 -0.77 16.77
N ARG A 334 -21.75 -0.69 16.66
CA ARG A 334 -22.60 0.14 17.53
C ARG A 334 -23.35 -0.71 18.55
#